data_AF-K7Z6A7-F1
#
_entry.id   AF-K7Z6A7-F1
#
_cell.length_a   1.000
_cell.length_b   1.000
_cell.length_c   1.000
_cell.angle_alpha   90.00
_cell.angle_beta   90.00
_cell.angle_gamma   90.00
#
_symmetry.space_group_name_H-M   'P 1'
#
loop_
_entity.id
_entity.type
_entity.pdbx_description
1 polymer ?
#
loop_
_entity_poly.entity_id
_entity_poly.type
_entity_poly.pdbx_seq_one_letter_code
_entity_poly.pdbx_strand_id
1 'polypeptide(L)'
;MKKIDQLMAELGFNKNAPDSVKEAFIKHLIKASTGVNVVTPSEKKEMAANPERIVQFKAPQQLSFDFVEESPRPKPSKKAVS
;
A
#
# COMPACT_ATOMS: atom_id res chain seq x y z
N MET A 1 33.67 6.16 0.21
CA MET A 1 32.35 5.48 0.20
C MET A 1 32.57 3.98 0.09
N LYS A 2 31.91 3.15 0.92
CA LYS A 2 31.99 1.69 0.80
C LYS A 2 31.27 1.25 -0.48
N LYS A 3 31.76 0.17 -1.13
CA LYS A 3 31.08 -0.41 -2.30
C LYS A 3 29.85 -1.18 -1.85
N ILE A 4 28.81 -1.24 -2.69
CA ILE A 4 27.57 -1.95 -2.38
C ILE A 4 27.83 -3.43 -2.03
N ASP A 5 28.77 -4.07 -2.74
CA ASP A 5 29.14 -5.48 -2.52
C ASP A 5 29.75 -5.73 -1.13
N GLN A 6 30.50 -4.75 -0.61
CA GLN A 6 31.05 -4.82 0.75
C GLN A 6 29.94 -4.67 1.79
N LEU A 7 28.99 -3.77 1.53
CA LEU A 7 27.84 -3.52 2.41
C LEU A 7 26.91 -4.74 2.46
N MET A 8 26.69 -5.39 1.32
CA MET A 8 25.99 -6.66 1.24
C MET A 8 26.71 -7.75 2.04
N ALA A 9 28.02 -7.89 1.88
CA ALA A 9 28.80 -8.88 2.62
C ALA A 9 28.80 -8.63 4.14
N GLU A 10 28.89 -7.37 4.58
CA GLU A 10 28.83 -6.99 6.00
C GLU A 10 27.49 -7.37 6.64
N LEU A 11 26.40 -7.32 5.87
CA LEU A 11 25.05 -7.69 6.31
C LEU A 11 24.73 -9.19 6.10
N GLY A 12 25.70 -9.99 5.67
CA GLY A 12 25.53 -11.43 5.45
C GLY A 12 24.89 -11.82 4.12
N PHE A 13 24.76 -10.88 3.18
CA PHE A 13 24.27 -11.15 1.82
C PHE A 13 25.42 -11.56 0.89
N ASN A 14 25.07 -12.36 -0.13
CA ASN A 14 26.03 -12.78 -1.15
C ASN A 14 26.49 -11.58 -2.02
N LYS A 15 27.79 -11.25 -1.97
CA LYS A 15 28.40 -10.18 -2.78
C LYS A 15 28.36 -10.43 -4.30
N ASN A 16 28.25 -11.70 -4.71
CA ASN A 16 28.19 -12.12 -6.12
C ASN A 16 26.74 -12.35 -6.58
N ALA A 17 25.77 -11.78 -5.88
CA ALA A 17 24.37 -11.90 -6.26
C ALA A 17 24.09 -11.25 -7.63
N PRO A 18 23.10 -11.75 -8.39
CA PRO A 18 22.68 -11.13 -9.64
C PRO A 18 22.16 -9.71 -9.42
N ASP A 19 22.21 -8.88 -10.45
CA ASP A 19 21.88 -7.45 -10.35
C ASP A 19 20.46 -7.19 -9.82
N SER A 20 19.49 -8.06 -10.15
CA SER A 20 18.13 -7.98 -9.59
C SER A 20 18.10 -8.05 -8.06
N VAL A 21 18.95 -8.87 -7.45
CA VAL A 21 19.07 -9.00 -6.00
C VAL A 21 19.78 -7.79 -5.40
N LYS A 22 20.79 -7.24 -6.08
CA LYS A 22 21.45 -6.00 -5.65
C LYS A 22 20.47 -4.83 -5.68
N GLU A 23 19.65 -4.73 -6.71
CA GLU A 23 18.59 -3.72 -6.83
C GLU A 23 17.52 -3.88 -5.74
N ALA A 24 17.08 -5.10 -5.46
CA ALA A 24 16.12 -5.37 -4.38
C ALA A 24 16.69 -5.02 -2.99
N PHE A 25 17.97 -5.31 -2.77
CA PHE A 25 18.68 -4.92 -1.56
C PHE A 25 18.73 -3.39 -1.41
N ILE A 26 19.09 -2.66 -2.47
CA ILE A 26 19.08 -1.18 -2.46
C ILE A 26 17.67 -0.63 -2.21
N LYS A 27 16.64 -1.19 -2.88
CA LYS A 27 15.24 -0.82 -2.67
C LYS A 27 14.83 -0.98 -1.21
N HIS A 28 15.25 -2.08 -0.56
CA HIS A 28 14.99 -2.30 0.86
C HIS A 28 15.65 -1.23 1.73
N LEU A 29 16.91 -0.86 1.46
CA LEU A 29 17.62 0.21 2.19
C LEU A 29 16.96 1.58 2.02
N ILE A 30 16.49 1.91 0.81
CA ILE A 30 15.77 3.17 0.55
C ILE A 30 14.45 3.18 1.32
N LYS A 31 13.71 2.07 1.30
CA LYS A 31 12.46 1.93 2.05
C LYS A 31 12.69 2.04 3.56
N ALA A 32 13.74 1.43 4.09
CA ALA A 32 14.06 1.50 5.52
C ALA A 32 14.49 2.90 5.96
N SER A 33 15.20 3.65 5.11
CA SER A 33 15.72 4.98 5.45
C SER A 33 14.71 6.11 5.24
N THR A 34 13.87 6.03 4.21
CA THR A 34 12.95 7.12 3.81
C THR A 34 11.48 6.77 3.94
N GLY A 35 11.14 5.48 4.09
CA GLY A 35 9.76 4.99 4.01
C GLY A 35 9.18 4.96 2.59
N VAL A 36 9.90 5.46 1.57
CA VAL A 36 9.42 5.56 0.20
C VAL A 36 9.61 4.23 -0.54
N ASN A 37 8.58 3.80 -1.26
CA ASN A 37 8.65 2.62 -2.11
C ASN A 37 9.09 3.03 -3.53
N VAL A 38 10.27 2.57 -3.95
CA VAL A 38 10.85 2.89 -5.26
C VAL A 38 10.77 1.68 -6.18
N VAL A 39 10.48 1.92 -7.47
CA VAL A 39 10.46 0.86 -8.49
C VAL A 39 11.87 0.67 -9.07
N THR A 40 12.39 -0.55 -9.04
CA THR A 40 13.72 -0.85 -9.58
C THR A 40 13.71 -0.99 -11.11
N PRO A 41 14.86 -0.79 -11.78
CA PRO A 41 14.97 -1.01 -13.22
C PRO A 41 14.55 -2.42 -13.66
N SER A 42 14.90 -3.46 -12.90
CA SER A 42 14.47 -4.84 -13.19
C SER A 42 12.95 -4.98 -13.11
N GLU A 43 12.32 -4.40 -12.07
CA GLU A 43 10.86 -4.39 -11.93
C GLU A 43 10.20 -3.64 -13.10
N LYS A 44 10.76 -2.51 -13.53
CA LYS A 44 10.24 -1.77 -14.71
C LYS A 44 10.29 -2.62 -15.98
N LYS A 45 11.37 -3.39 -16.19
CA LYS A 45 11.49 -4.30 -17.33
C LYS A 45 10.43 -5.40 -17.27
N GLU A 46 10.21 -5.99 -16.10
CA GLU A 46 9.19 -7.03 -15.92
C GLU A 46 7.76 -6.50 -16.09
N MET A 47 7.48 -5.29 -15.60
CA MET A 47 6.20 -4.60 -15.77
C MET A 47 5.92 -4.27 -17.24
N ALA A 48 6.95 -3.86 -18.00
CA ALA A 48 6.83 -3.62 -19.43
C ALA A 48 6.61 -4.92 -20.22
N ALA A 49 7.22 -6.03 -19.78
CA ALA A 49 7.05 -7.33 -20.41
C ALA A 49 5.70 -7.99 -20.10
N ASN A 50 5.11 -7.72 -18.93
CA ASN A 50 3.88 -8.37 -18.45
C ASN A 50 2.89 -7.34 -17.89
N PRO A 51 2.25 -6.52 -18.74
CA PRO A 51 1.36 -5.45 -18.30
C PRO A 51 0.10 -5.95 -17.56
N GLU A 52 -0.38 -7.17 -17.84
CA GLU A 52 -1.57 -7.75 -17.20
C GLU A 52 -1.36 -8.10 -15.72
N ARG A 53 -0.10 -8.22 -15.27
CA ARG A 53 0.24 -8.59 -13.89
C ARG A 53 0.26 -7.39 -12.94
N ILE A 54 0.12 -6.18 -13.47
CA ILE A 54 -0.04 -4.97 -12.68
C ILE A 54 -1.46 -4.99 -12.12
N VAL A 55 -1.60 -5.60 -10.93
CA VAL A 55 -2.85 -5.61 -10.17
C VAL A 55 -3.22 -4.17 -9.89
N GLN A 56 -4.11 -3.62 -10.72
CA GLN A 56 -4.85 -2.43 -10.37
C GLN A 56 -5.60 -2.78 -9.10
N PHE A 57 -5.09 -2.32 -7.95
CA PHE A 57 -5.87 -2.26 -6.73
C PHE A 57 -7.05 -1.33 -7.04
N LYS A 58 -8.16 -1.91 -7.53
CA LYS A 58 -9.43 -1.20 -7.54
C LYS A 58 -9.69 -0.84 -6.09
N ALA A 59 -9.60 0.45 -5.77
CA ALA A 59 -9.96 0.94 -4.45
C ALA A 59 -11.33 0.34 -4.10
N PRO A 60 -11.51 -0.24 -2.90
CA PRO A 60 -12.79 -0.79 -2.52
C PRO A 60 -13.84 0.31 -2.67
N GLN A 61 -14.87 0.03 -3.46
CA GLN A 61 -15.92 0.99 -3.75
C GLN A 61 -16.60 1.33 -2.42
N GLN A 62 -16.40 2.56 -1.93
CA GLN A 62 -16.95 2.99 -0.65
C GLN A 62 -18.48 2.97 -0.75
N LEU A 63 -19.13 2.13 0.07
CA LEU A 63 -20.59 2.10 0.16
C LEU A 63 -21.07 3.36 0.92
N SER A 64 -21.94 4.15 0.32
CA SER A 64 -22.67 5.22 0.98
C SER A 64 -23.97 4.69 1.55
N PHE A 65 -24.28 5.01 2.80
CA PHE A 65 -25.56 4.71 3.43
C PHE A 65 -26.29 6.01 3.70
N ASP A 66 -27.48 6.15 3.14
CA ASP A 66 -28.40 7.23 3.48
C ASP A 66 -29.19 6.82 4.72
N PHE A 67 -28.99 7.52 5.83
CA PHE A 67 -29.82 7.36 7.01
C PHE A 67 -31.14 8.08 6.78
N VAL A 68 -32.23 7.33 6.77
CA VAL A 68 -33.59 7.89 6.70
C VAL A 68 -33.87 8.61 8.03
N GLU A 69 -33.87 9.95 8.01
CA GLU A 69 -34.43 10.77 9.09
C GLU A 69 -35.96 10.71 9.03
N GLU A 70 -36.54 9.59 9.47
CA GLU A 70 -37.97 9.53 9.73
C GLU A 70 -38.22 9.63 11.24
N SER A 71 -38.46 10.86 11.68
CA SER A 71 -39.25 11.13 12.87
C SER A 71 -40.35 12.12 12.49
N PRO A 72 -41.57 11.96 13.03
CA PRO A 72 -41.78 12.42 14.40
C PRO A 72 -42.61 11.45 15.26
N ARG A 73 -42.25 11.44 16.55
CA ARG A 73 -42.92 10.72 17.64
C ARG A 73 -44.43 11.06 17.70
N PRO A 74 -45.30 10.11 18.05
CA PRO A 74 -46.72 10.40 18.25
C PRO A 74 -46.92 11.38 19.41
N LYS A 75 -47.68 12.46 19.17
CA LYS A 75 -48.05 13.45 20.19
C LYS A 75 -49.01 12.82 21.21
N PRO A 76 -48.79 12.95 22.54
CA PRO A 76 -49.77 12.49 23.52
C PRO A 76 -51.00 13.41 23.50
N SER A 77 -52.17 12.83 23.19
CA SER A 77 -53.47 13.51 23.26
C SER A 77 -53.81 13.82 24.72
N LYS A 78 -53.91 15.09 25.08
CA LYS A 78 -54.54 15.55 26.32
C LYS A 78 -56.01 15.13 26.32
N LYS A 79 -56.43 14.27 27.25
CA LYS A 79 -57.80 14.24 27.77
C LYS A 79 -57.76 14.75 29.19
N ALA A 80 -58.42 15.88 29.42
CA ALA A 80 -58.66 16.44 30.73
C ALA A 80 -59.84 15.73 31.41
N VAL A 81 -59.65 15.52 32.71
CA VAL A 81 -60.54 15.23 33.84
C VAL A 81 -62.05 15.49 33.63
N SER A 82 -62.87 14.50 34.04
CA SER A 82 -63.87 14.67 35.09
C SER A 82 -64.01 13.38 35.90
#